data_AF-A0A7S3LZS0-F1
#
_entry.id   AF-A0A7S3LZS0-F1
#
_cell.length_a   1.000
_cell.length_b   1.000
_cell.length_c   1.000
_cell.angle_alpha   90.00
_cell.angle_beta   90.00
_cell.angle_gamma   90.00
#
_symmetry.space_group_name_H-M   'P 1'
#
loop_
_entity.id
_entity.type
_entity.pdbx_description
1 polymer ?
#
loop_
_entity_poly.entity_id
_entity_poly.type
_entity_poly.pdbx_seq_one_letter_code
_entity_poly.pdbx_strand_id
1 'polypeptide(L)'
;RAVQSRHAAGMPLFKGIAMGVLVQPMVSLEGNVFAFIGFSKHVVDNDAGSVYLEVCIGLGETLASANEPGTPYRLIVQKAAPHAVKIVSLASFSYGLQDAAGGPAMKRVDYSQERLSTDQAFLEKFAREVADVAVKVE
;
A
#
# COMPACT_ATOMS: atom_id res chain seq x y z
N ARG A 1 19.70 -13.69 -5.86
CA ARG A 1 19.41 -12.27 -5.54
C ARG A 1 20.07 -11.80 -4.23
N ALA A 2 19.76 -12.38 -3.07
CA ALA A 2 20.28 -11.88 -1.77
C ALA A 2 21.83 -11.88 -1.66
N VAL A 3 22.50 -12.96 -2.07
CA VAL A 3 23.99 -13.04 -2.05
C VAL A 3 24.63 -11.97 -2.95
N GLN A 4 24.08 -11.77 -4.15
CA GLN A 4 24.57 -10.74 -5.10
C GLN A 4 24.34 -9.33 -4.57
N SER A 5 23.19 -9.06 -3.93
CA SER A 5 22.92 -7.75 -3.32
C SER A 5 23.90 -7.45 -2.19
N ARG A 6 24.21 -8.43 -1.33
CA ARG A 6 25.24 -8.27 -0.27
C ARG A 6 26.61 -8.01 -0.86
N HIS A 7 26.99 -8.76 -1.89
CA HIS A 7 28.25 -8.54 -2.60
C HIS A 7 28.34 -7.12 -3.17
N ALA A 8 27.29 -6.67 -3.86
CA ALA A 8 27.24 -5.32 -4.43
C ALA A 8 27.29 -4.21 -3.37
N ALA A 9 26.74 -4.45 -2.17
CA ALA A 9 26.77 -3.54 -1.05
C ALA A 9 28.05 -3.67 -0.17
N GLY A 10 29.02 -4.50 -0.55
CA GLY A 10 30.23 -4.72 0.24
C GLY A 10 30.00 -5.41 1.60
N MET A 11 28.85 -6.08 1.78
CA MET A 11 28.50 -6.75 3.02
C MET A 11 29.10 -8.16 3.10
N PRO A 12 29.41 -8.67 4.32
CA PRO A 12 29.80 -10.06 4.51
C PRO A 12 28.77 -11.04 3.91
N LEU A 13 29.23 -12.04 3.16
CA LEU A 13 28.32 -12.96 2.48
C LEU A 13 27.67 -13.97 3.42
N PHE A 14 28.42 -14.44 4.42
CA PHE A 14 28.02 -15.55 5.30
C PHE A 14 28.31 -15.30 6.78
N LYS A 15 29.48 -14.73 7.12
CA LYS A 15 29.88 -14.53 8.51
C LYS A 15 29.09 -13.39 9.16
N GLY A 16 28.46 -13.68 10.30
CA GLY A 16 27.74 -12.69 11.09
C GLY A 16 26.37 -12.28 10.52
N ILE A 17 25.87 -12.99 9.51
CA ILE A 17 24.53 -12.77 8.97
C ILE A 17 23.54 -13.65 9.74
N ALA A 18 22.53 -13.02 10.33
CA ALA A 18 21.41 -13.68 10.99
C ALA A 18 20.09 -13.13 10.42
N MET A 19 19.02 -13.92 10.52
CA MET A 19 17.66 -13.50 10.13
C MET A 19 16.76 -13.54 11.35
N GLY A 20 16.23 -12.39 11.73
CA GLY A 20 15.08 -12.33 12.64
C GLY A 20 13.82 -12.69 11.87
N VAL A 21 13.03 -13.62 12.40
CA VAL A 21 11.73 -14.00 11.82
C VAL A 21 10.64 -13.35 12.67
N LEU A 22 9.89 -12.42 12.08
CA LEU A 22 8.71 -11.84 12.71
C LEU A 22 7.50 -12.71 12.37
N VAL A 23 6.80 -13.19 13.39
CA VAL A 23 5.53 -13.91 13.25
C VAL A 23 4.43 -12.97 13.73
N GLN A 24 3.55 -12.58 12.82
CA GLN A 24 2.42 -11.69 13.10
C GLN A 24 1.13 -12.38 12.65
N PRO A 25 0.04 -12.32 13.44
CA PRO A 25 -1.28 -12.74 12.97
C PRO A 25 -1.68 -12.00 11.70
N MET A 26 -2.25 -12.70 10.73
CA MET A 26 -2.78 -12.05 9.54
C MET A 26 -3.94 -11.13 9.94
N VAL A 27 -3.91 -9.89 9.46
CA VAL A 27 -5.02 -8.96 9.64
C VAL A 27 -6.11 -9.36 8.65
N SER A 28 -6.90 -10.35 9.04
CA SER A 28 -8.06 -10.82 8.27
C SER A 28 -9.27 -9.99 8.67
N LEU A 29 -9.78 -9.22 7.71
CA LEU A 29 -11.06 -8.51 7.87
C LEU A 29 -12.04 -9.14 6.89
N GLU A 30 -13.20 -9.57 7.37
CA GLU A 30 -14.29 -10.00 6.49
C GLU A 30 -14.72 -8.82 5.60
N GLY A 31 -14.68 -9.01 4.28
CA GLY A 31 -15.10 -8.01 3.29
C GLY A 31 -13.96 -7.47 2.41
N ASN A 32 -14.17 -6.27 1.85
CA ASN A 32 -13.17 -5.61 0.99
C ASN A 32 -12.10 -4.98 1.86
N VAL A 33 -11.02 -5.74 2.09
CA VAL A 33 -9.81 -5.25 2.76
C VAL A 33 -9.11 -4.25 1.84
N PHE A 34 -8.69 -3.11 2.39
CA PHE A 34 -7.79 -2.19 1.71
C PHE A 34 -6.43 -2.27 2.37
N ALA A 35 -5.39 -2.46 1.57
CA ALA A 35 -4.02 -2.28 2.01
C ALA A 35 -3.45 -1.02 1.39
N PHE A 36 -2.54 -0.37 2.11
CA PHE A 36 -1.93 0.87 1.68
C PHE A 36 -0.46 0.95 2.01
N ILE A 37 0.27 1.72 1.20
CA ILE A 37 1.60 2.24 1.51
C ILE A 37 1.47 3.76 1.61
N GLY A 38 1.85 4.33 2.75
CA GLY A 38 1.82 5.76 2.98
C GLY A 38 3.22 6.35 3.07
N PHE A 39 3.45 7.45 2.36
CA PHE A 39 4.67 8.24 2.44
C PHE A 39 4.31 9.61 3.02
N SER A 40 4.98 10.02 4.10
CA SER A 40 4.76 11.32 4.75
C SER A 40 5.19 12.53 3.91
N LYS A 41 5.68 12.29 2.69
CA LYS A 41 6.04 13.29 1.69
C LYS A 41 5.67 12.79 0.29
N HIS A 42 5.45 13.70 -0.65
CA HIS A 42 5.26 13.36 -2.04
C HIS A 42 6.53 12.73 -2.64
N VAL A 43 6.45 11.50 -3.15
CA VAL A 43 7.66 10.73 -3.52
C VAL A 43 8.30 11.23 -4.82
N VAL A 44 7.50 11.77 -5.75
CA VAL A 44 8.00 12.29 -7.04
C VAL A 44 8.52 13.72 -6.89
N ASP A 45 7.67 14.63 -6.40
CA ASP A 45 8.02 16.06 -6.24
C ASP A 45 8.83 16.39 -4.97
N ASN A 46 9.05 15.41 -4.07
CA ASN A 46 9.71 15.59 -2.76
C ASN A 46 9.08 16.72 -1.90
N ASP A 47 7.76 16.91 -2.04
CA ASP A 47 6.99 17.88 -1.26
C ASP A 47 6.65 17.34 0.13
N ALA A 48 7.17 17.99 1.18
CA ALA A 48 6.89 17.65 2.58
C ALA A 48 5.53 18.16 3.08
N GLY A 49 4.86 19.02 2.29
CA GLY A 49 3.53 19.57 2.59
C GLY A 49 2.39 18.59 2.34
N SER A 50 2.68 17.41 1.78
CA SER A 50 1.66 16.43 1.41
C SER A 50 2.05 15.00 1.76
N VAL A 51 1.04 14.17 1.98
CA VAL A 51 1.16 12.72 2.13
C VAL A 51 0.81 12.07 0.79
N TYR A 52 1.63 11.13 0.34
CA TYR A 52 1.37 10.33 -0.84
C TYR A 52 0.97 8.91 -0.43
N LEU A 53 -0.16 8.44 -0.95
CA LEU A 53 -0.72 7.13 -0.61
C LEU A 53 -0.85 6.27 -1.86
N GLU A 54 -0.43 5.02 -1.75
CA GLU A 54 -0.76 3.96 -2.70
C GLU A 54 -1.70 2.97 -2.03
N VAL A 55 -2.80 2.60 -2.69
CA VAL A 55 -3.84 1.75 -2.12
C VAL A 55 -4.21 0.63 -3.09
N CYS A 56 -4.42 -0.58 -2.58
CA CYS A 56 -4.97 -1.70 -3.34
C CYS A 56 -6.17 -2.34 -2.63
N ILE A 57 -6.93 -3.13 -3.38
CA ILE A 57 -7.94 -4.03 -2.84
C ILE A 57 -7.27 -5.36 -2.48
N GLY A 58 -7.51 -5.85 -1.27
CA GLY A 58 -6.89 -7.06 -0.74
C GLY A 58 -5.67 -6.78 0.14
N LEU A 59 -4.84 -7.81 0.31
CA LEU A 59 -3.64 -7.80 1.14
C LEU A 59 -2.51 -6.97 0.48
N GLY A 60 -1.61 -6.43 1.31
CA GLY A 60 -0.57 -5.48 0.89
C GLY A 60 0.53 -6.08 0.02
N GLU A 61 0.61 -7.40 -0.07
CA GLU A 61 1.53 -8.12 -0.95
C GLU A 61 1.32 -7.76 -2.42
N THR A 62 0.10 -7.38 -2.83
CA THR A 62 -0.16 -6.87 -4.18
C THR A 62 0.62 -5.58 -4.45
N LEU A 63 0.73 -4.67 -3.48
CA LEU A 63 1.55 -3.46 -3.59
C LEU A 63 3.04 -3.77 -3.49
N ALA A 64 3.43 -4.62 -2.53
CA ALA A 64 4.84 -4.87 -2.22
C ALA A 64 5.56 -5.74 -3.26
N SER A 65 4.86 -6.67 -3.89
CA SER A 65 5.47 -7.62 -4.84
C SER A 65 5.73 -7.03 -6.21
N ALA A 66 4.95 -6.01 -6.62
CA ALA A 66 4.96 -5.41 -7.96
C ALA A 66 4.90 -6.45 -9.12
N ASN A 67 4.40 -7.66 -8.84
CA ASN A 67 4.37 -8.77 -9.79
C ASN A 67 3.06 -8.84 -10.58
N GLU A 68 2.02 -8.13 -10.13
CA GLU A 68 0.72 -8.10 -10.78
C GLU A 68 0.60 -6.89 -11.71
N PRO A 69 0.15 -7.09 -12.97
CA PRO A 69 -0.09 -5.97 -13.89
C PRO A 69 -1.28 -5.13 -13.41
N GLY A 70 -1.10 -3.82 -13.43
CA GLY A 70 -2.11 -2.85 -13.02
C GLY A 70 -1.47 -1.65 -12.34
N THR A 71 -2.30 -0.73 -11.87
CA THR A 71 -1.89 0.39 -11.02
C THR A 71 -2.67 0.36 -9.71
N PRO A 72 -2.08 0.79 -8.59
CA PRO A 72 -2.84 1.09 -7.39
C PRO A 72 -3.63 2.39 -7.54
N TYR A 73 -4.52 2.66 -6.58
CA TYR A 73 -4.97 4.03 -6.39
C TYR A 73 -3.79 4.85 -5.91
N ARG A 74 -3.66 6.06 -6.44
CA ARG A 74 -2.67 7.03 -5.97
C ARG A 74 -3.37 8.28 -5.51
N LEU A 75 -3.19 8.61 -4.25
CA LEU A 75 -3.85 9.75 -3.60
C LEU A 75 -2.79 10.66 -3.00
N ILE A 76 -3.00 11.97 -3.13
CA ILE A 76 -2.20 12.99 -2.46
C ILE A 76 -3.12 13.71 -1.49
N VAL A 77 -2.69 13.82 -0.23
CA VAL A 77 -3.43 14.55 0.80
C VAL A 77 -2.56 15.67 1.34
N GLN A 78 -3.05 16.90 1.27
CA GLN A 78 -2.34 18.05 1.83
C GLN A 78 -2.34 17.98 3.37
N LYS A 79 -1.18 18.22 4.00
CA LYS A 79 -1.08 18.24 5.47
C LYS A 79 -1.73 19.48 6.06
N ALA A 80 -1.76 20.60 5.33
CA ALA A 80 -2.43 21.82 5.78
C ALA A 80 -3.94 21.74 5.56
N ALA A 81 -4.71 22.39 6.45
CA ALA A 81 -6.14 22.60 6.25
C ALA A 81 -6.39 23.29 4.89
N PRO A 82 -7.38 22.85 4.10
CA PRO A 82 -8.49 21.96 4.46
C PRO A 82 -8.24 20.45 4.27
N HIS A 83 -6.99 20.00 4.17
CA HIS A 83 -6.61 18.62 3.86
C HIS A 83 -7.16 18.15 2.51
N ALA A 84 -6.93 18.96 1.48
CA ALA A 84 -7.36 18.68 0.12
C ALA A 84 -6.82 17.31 -0.35
N VAL A 85 -7.70 16.50 -0.91
CA VAL A 85 -7.39 15.18 -1.46
C VAL A 85 -7.36 15.30 -2.99
N LYS A 86 -6.28 14.84 -3.60
CA LYS A 86 -6.14 14.75 -5.06
C LYS A 86 -5.99 13.29 -5.45
N ILE A 87 -6.87 12.83 -6.33
CA ILE A 87 -6.79 11.50 -6.97
C ILE A 87 -5.84 11.63 -8.17
N VAL A 88 -4.71 10.93 -8.10
CA VAL A 88 -3.71 10.91 -9.18
C VAL A 88 -3.98 9.75 -10.15
N SER A 89 -4.45 8.62 -9.62
CA SER A 89 -4.74 7.43 -10.40
C SER A 89 -5.80 6.59 -9.70
N LEU A 90 -6.69 5.99 -10.49
CA LEU A 90 -7.60 4.93 -10.05
C LEU A 90 -6.93 3.57 -10.24
N ALA A 91 -7.26 2.61 -9.38
CA ALA A 91 -6.66 1.30 -9.46
C ALA A 91 -7.17 0.46 -10.64
N SER A 92 -6.35 -0.47 -11.12
CA SER A 92 -6.67 -1.35 -12.25
C SER A 92 -6.13 -2.78 -12.12
N PHE A 93 -5.80 -3.23 -10.91
CA PHE A 93 -5.38 -4.60 -10.69
C PHE A 93 -6.52 -5.57 -10.98
N SER A 94 -6.27 -6.56 -11.83
CA SER A 94 -7.29 -7.57 -12.19
C SER A 94 -7.68 -8.44 -10.99
N TYR A 95 -6.76 -8.60 -10.04
CA TYR A 95 -6.90 -9.45 -8.87
C TYR A 95 -6.35 -8.78 -7.62
N GLY A 96 -6.95 -9.08 -6.47
CA GLY A 96 -6.45 -8.75 -5.14
C GLY A 96 -6.26 -10.03 -4.35
N LEU A 97 -5.22 -10.08 -3.53
CA LEU A 97 -5.01 -11.18 -2.59
C LEU A 97 -5.99 -11.05 -1.42
N GLN A 98 -6.69 -12.12 -1.06
CA GLN A 98 -7.56 -12.16 0.11
C GLN A 98 -7.15 -13.31 1.01
N ASP A 99 -7.33 -13.12 2.31
CA ASP A 99 -7.14 -14.20 3.27
C ASP A 99 -8.22 -15.28 3.07
N ALA A 100 -7.80 -16.54 3.15
CA ALA A 100 -8.67 -17.71 2.99
C ALA A 100 -8.14 -18.85 3.86
N ALA A 101 -9.00 -19.83 4.17
CA ALA A 101 -8.69 -20.94 5.09
C ALA A 101 -7.44 -21.77 4.71
N GLY A 102 -6.98 -21.70 3.46
CA GLY A 102 -5.78 -22.37 2.94
C GLY A 102 -4.58 -21.45 2.71
N GLY A 103 -4.65 -20.20 3.17
CA GLY A 103 -3.69 -19.14 2.87
C GLY A 103 -4.20 -18.15 1.81
N PRO A 104 -3.38 -17.14 1.43
CA PRO A 104 -3.79 -16.09 0.52
C PRO A 104 -4.28 -16.63 -0.84
N ALA A 105 -5.45 -16.17 -1.27
CA ALA A 105 -6.07 -16.55 -2.53
C ALA A 105 -6.28 -15.32 -3.42
N MET A 106 -6.05 -15.48 -4.72
CA MET A 106 -6.32 -14.45 -5.72
C MET A 106 -7.82 -14.37 -6.00
N LYS A 107 -8.40 -13.18 -5.82
CA LYS A 107 -9.80 -12.91 -6.14
C LYS A 107 -9.89 -11.78 -7.15
N ARG A 108 -10.75 -11.95 -8.15
CA ARG A 108 -11.00 -10.91 -9.16
C ARG A 108 -11.59 -9.68 -8.48
N VAL A 109 -11.07 -8.51 -8.84
CA VAL A 109 -11.58 -7.23 -8.36
C VAL A 109 -12.55 -6.66 -9.39
N ASP A 110 -13.71 -6.21 -8.93
CA ASP A 110 -14.68 -5.49 -9.75
C ASP A 110 -14.79 -4.03 -9.29
N TYR A 111 -13.98 -3.17 -9.89
CA TYR A 111 -13.93 -1.75 -9.55
C TYR A 111 -15.25 -1.00 -9.80
N SER A 112 -16.19 -1.56 -10.57
CA SER A 112 -17.52 -0.97 -10.73
C SER A 112 -18.39 -1.09 -9.47
N GLN A 113 -18.00 -1.98 -8.55
CA GLN A 113 -18.67 -2.23 -7.28
C GLN A 113 -17.84 -1.78 -6.07
N GLU A 114 -16.57 -1.42 -6.28
CA GLU A 114 -15.70 -0.98 -5.19
C GLU A 114 -16.05 0.43 -4.73
N ARG A 115 -16.29 0.60 -3.42
CA ARG A 115 -16.64 1.90 -2.83
C ARG A 115 -15.55 2.96 -3.03
N LEU A 116 -14.28 2.56 -3.03
CA LEU A 116 -13.18 3.48 -3.35
C LEU A 116 -13.27 4.04 -4.77
N SER A 117 -13.88 3.32 -5.72
CA SER A 117 -14.06 3.80 -7.10
C SER A 117 -15.40 4.50 -7.32
N THR A 118 -16.44 4.11 -6.58
CA THR A 118 -17.83 4.52 -6.84
C THR A 118 -18.32 5.65 -5.94
N ASP A 119 -17.67 5.87 -4.79
CA ASP A 119 -18.05 6.88 -3.80
C ASP A 119 -16.88 7.81 -3.49
N GLN A 120 -16.91 9.01 -4.10
CA GLN A 120 -15.87 10.02 -3.92
C GLN A 120 -15.78 10.49 -2.45
N ALA A 121 -16.91 10.65 -1.76
CA ALA A 121 -16.90 11.12 -0.38
C ALA A 121 -16.25 10.08 0.54
N PHE A 122 -16.51 8.79 0.29
CA PHE A 122 -15.83 7.70 0.98
C PHE A 122 -14.33 7.69 0.71
N LEU A 123 -13.90 7.79 -0.56
CA LEU A 123 -12.49 7.83 -0.93
C LEU A 123 -11.76 8.98 -0.23
N GLU A 124 -12.33 10.19 -0.26
CA GLU A 124 -11.68 11.34 0.35
C GLU A 124 -11.60 11.23 1.87
N LYS A 125 -12.65 10.70 2.51
CA LYS A 125 -12.64 10.43 3.95
C LYS A 125 -11.55 9.41 4.30
N PHE A 126 -11.52 8.29 3.59
CA PHE A 126 -10.49 7.25 3.75
C PHE A 126 -9.08 7.82 3.59
N ALA A 127 -8.86 8.63 2.53
CA ALA A 127 -7.56 9.23 2.26
C ALA A 127 -7.09 10.12 3.42
N ARG A 128 -7.98 10.96 3.97
CA ARG A 128 -7.68 11.84 5.11
C ARG A 128 -7.34 11.05 6.37
N GLU A 129 -8.10 9.98 6.67
CA GLU A 129 -7.85 9.12 7.83
C GLU A 129 -6.50 8.40 7.74
N VAL A 130 -6.18 7.83 6.58
CA VAL A 130 -4.88 7.16 6.36
C VAL A 130 -3.72 8.17 6.40
N ALA A 131 -3.91 9.37 5.83
CA ALA A 131 -2.89 10.41 5.86
C ALA A 131 -2.61 10.92 7.28
N ASP A 132 -3.63 11.06 8.11
CA ASP A 132 -3.47 11.43 9.53
C ASP A 132 -2.62 10.40 10.29
N VAL A 133 -2.83 9.10 10.03
CA VAL A 133 -1.97 8.03 10.58
C VAL A 133 -0.53 8.20 10.07
N ALA A 134 -0.32 8.40 8.77
CA ALA A 134 1.02 8.57 8.21
C ALA A 134 1.78 9.77 8.81
N VAL A 135 1.08 10.88 9.10
CA VAL A 135 1.67 12.06 9.75
C VAL A 135 2.02 11.80 11.22
N LYS A 136 1.24 10.99 11.94
CA LYS A 136 1.47 10.70 13.36
C LYS A 136 2.61 9.71 13.62
N VAL A 137 2.97 8.91 12.61
CA VAL A 137 4.02 7.87 12.71
C VAL A 137 5.36 8.34 12.14
N GLU A 138 5.40 9.51 11.47
CA GLU A 138 6.62 10.23 11.08
C GLU A 138 7.44 10.68 12.30
#